data_AF-A0AB39F4C8-F1
#
_entry.id   AF-A0AB39F4C8-F1
#
_cell.length_a   1.000
_cell.length_b   1.000
_cell.length_c   1.000
_cell.angle_alpha   90.00
_cell.angle_beta   90.00
_cell.angle_gamma   90.00
#
_symmetry.space_group_name_H-M   'P 1'
#
loop_
_entity.id
_entity.type
_entity.pdbx_description
1 polymer ?
#
loop_
_entity_poly.entity_id
_entity_poly.type
_entity_poly.pdbx_seq_one_letter_code
_entity_poly.pdbx_strand_id
1 'polypeptide(L)'
;MIYFSDVFQVEPKTLEAYGAFNIALVNDLPLFIDPFLLFDSKRPEIRALHDDIINYLVFVRDKAQANELTEGSVSHWLLFKEVKQNWLGFSKQGNSGTGLGKNFAQVLARNFQQIFRDFGKEQLTKGSHLEKLGLLSGGVGRDHLSDFTTNLIKGYLLKYTEEFAKKYLKEAQTRRIHVERVDFNYETQRWQSGHFMLPWHASDYVILTPCEILTRDDAWINQGESHRVFRRLRFLREWSHEQEQQVFPRSS
;
A
#
# COMPACT_ATOMS: atom_id res chain seq x y z
N MET A 1 -23.13 -3.02 5.35
CA MET A 1 -21.81 -2.40 5.12
C MET A 1 -21.97 -1.50 3.90
N ILE A 2 -21.47 -0.27 3.92
CA ILE A 2 -21.55 0.65 2.77
C ILE A 2 -20.22 0.56 2.03
N TYR A 3 -20.25 0.12 0.78
CA TYR A 3 -19.07 -0.03 -0.07
C TYR A 3 -18.88 1.17 -1.00
N PHE A 4 -17.69 1.25 -1.60
CA PHE A 4 -17.40 2.22 -2.66
C PHE A 4 -18.45 2.20 -3.77
N SER A 5 -18.81 1.00 -4.25
CA SER A 5 -19.86 0.82 -5.27
C SER A 5 -21.18 1.49 -4.89
N ASP A 6 -21.56 1.39 -3.62
CA ASP A 6 -22.84 1.89 -3.11
C ASP A 6 -22.84 3.42 -3.02
N VAL A 7 -21.76 3.99 -2.49
CA VAL A 7 -21.57 5.44 -2.35
C VAL A 7 -21.51 6.12 -3.70
N PHE A 8 -20.75 5.53 -4.63
CA PHE A 8 -20.46 6.15 -5.91
C PHE A 8 -21.43 5.72 -7.02
N GLN A 9 -22.38 4.83 -6.72
CA GLN A 9 -23.38 4.31 -7.67
C GLN A 9 -22.72 3.69 -8.90
N VAL A 10 -21.65 2.92 -8.69
CA VAL A 10 -20.94 2.19 -9.74
C VAL A 10 -21.20 0.70 -9.56
N GLU A 11 -21.45 -0.02 -10.64
CA GLU A 11 -21.65 -1.46 -10.58
C GLU A 11 -20.39 -2.17 -10.04
N PRO A 12 -20.50 -3.11 -9.08
CA PRO A 12 -19.35 -3.86 -8.57
C PRO A 12 -18.51 -4.55 -9.67
N LYS A 13 -19.17 -4.99 -10.76
CA LYS A 13 -18.50 -5.57 -11.93
C LYS A 13 -17.57 -4.59 -12.64
N THR A 14 -17.85 -3.29 -12.58
CA THR A 14 -16.97 -2.26 -13.14
C THR A 14 -15.66 -2.17 -12.34
N LEU A 15 -15.73 -2.23 -11.01
CA LEU A 15 -14.55 -2.30 -10.16
C LEU A 15 -13.76 -3.59 -10.40
N GLU A 16 -14.45 -4.73 -10.46
CA GLU A 16 -13.82 -6.03 -10.75
C GLU A 16 -13.08 -6.02 -12.09
N ALA A 17 -13.73 -5.53 -13.15
CA ALA A 17 -13.13 -5.44 -14.48
C ALA A 17 -11.95 -4.47 -14.54
N TYR A 18 -11.96 -3.42 -13.72
CA TYR A 18 -10.83 -2.50 -13.55
C TYR A 18 -9.71 -3.08 -12.65
N GLY A 19 -10.00 -4.15 -11.92
CA GLY A 19 -9.09 -4.77 -10.95
C GLY A 19 -9.02 -4.05 -9.61
N ALA A 20 -9.96 -3.15 -9.30
CA ALA A 20 -9.98 -2.40 -8.05
C ALA A 20 -10.75 -3.15 -6.97
N PHE A 21 -10.26 -3.08 -5.74
CA PHE A 21 -10.94 -3.64 -4.59
C PHE A 21 -12.11 -2.75 -4.15
N ASN A 22 -13.27 -3.37 -3.91
CA ASN A 22 -14.47 -2.66 -3.44
C ASN A 22 -14.37 -2.42 -1.92
N ILE A 23 -13.73 -1.32 -1.53
CA ILE A 23 -13.48 -0.96 -0.13
C ILE A 23 -14.76 -0.64 0.63
N ALA A 24 -14.78 -0.98 1.93
CA ALA A 24 -15.85 -0.63 2.85
C ALA A 24 -15.59 0.77 3.43
N LEU A 25 -16.47 1.73 3.15
CA LEU A 25 -16.32 3.14 3.57
C LEU A 25 -16.94 3.40 4.95
N VAL A 26 -16.77 2.44 5.87
CA VAL A 26 -17.33 2.49 7.23
C VAL A 26 -16.29 2.01 8.26
N ASN A 27 -15.55 0.96 7.94
CA ASN A 27 -14.52 0.38 8.79
C ASN A 27 -13.40 -0.19 7.90
N ASP A 28 -12.18 -0.18 8.42
CA ASP A 28 -11.06 -0.75 7.69
C ASP A 28 -11.22 -2.26 7.55
N LEU A 29 -10.69 -2.76 6.45
CA LEU A 29 -10.63 -4.19 6.15
C LEU A 29 -9.21 -4.67 6.44
N PRO A 30 -9.03 -5.87 7.05
CA PRO A 30 -7.73 -6.43 7.44
C PRO A 30 -6.97 -6.98 6.22
N LEU A 31 -6.76 -6.08 5.27
CA LEU A 31 -6.08 -6.22 4.00
C LEU A 31 -4.87 -5.28 4.01
N PHE A 32 -3.81 -5.70 3.34
CA PHE A 32 -2.53 -5.03 3.39
C PHE A 32 -1.91 -5.06 2.00
N ILE A 33 -1.22 -3.98 1.65
CA ILE A 33 -0.41 -3.94 0.43
C ILE A 33 0.89 -4.68 0.72
N ASP A 34 1.18 -5.67 -0.12
CA ASP A 34 2.36 -6.51 0.04
C ASP A 34 3.39 -6.22 -1.06
N PRO A 35 4.59 -5.74 -0.71
CA PRO A 35 5.63 -5.49 -1.71
C PRO A 35 6.10 -6.76 -2.44
N PHE A 36 5.89 -7.96 -1.90
CA PHE A 36 6.17 -9.22 -2.62
C PHE A 36 5.20 -9.44 -3.78
N LEU A 37 3.94 -9.05 -3.62
CA LEU A 37 2.97 -9.10 -4.71
C LEU A 37 3.30 -8.10 -5.83
N LEU A 38 3.97 -6.99 -5.51
CA LEU A 38 4.52 -6.07 -6.53
C LEU A 38 5.60 -6.76 -7.37
N PHE A 39 6.55 -7.43 -6.71
CA PHE A 39 7.63 -8.17 -7.36
C PHE A 39 7.12 -9.31 -8.27
N ASP A 40 6.16 -10.08 -7.76
CA ASP A 40 5.59 -11.24 -8.45
C ASP A 40 4.55 -10.86 -9.53
N SER A 41 4.15 -9.59 -9.62
CA SER A 41 3.15 -9.18 -10.60
C SER A 41 3.60 -9.47 -12.04
N LYS A 42 2.65 -9.87 -12.88
CA LYS A 42 2.88 -10.07 -14.32
C LYS A 42 2.88 -8.75 -15.09
N ARG A 43 2.38 -7.67 -14.47
CA ARG A 43 2.25 -6.35 -15.06
C ARG A 43 3.56 -5.56 -14.88
N PRO A 44 4.26 -5.19 -15.97
CA PRO A 44 5.52 -4.46 -15.88
C PRO A 44 5.41 -3.17 -15.07
N GLU A 45 4.29 -2.46 -15.17
CA GLU A 45 4.05 -1.21 -14.45
C GLU A 45 3.92 -1.40 -12.93
N ILE A 46 3.45 -2.56 -12.46
CA ILE A 46 3.38 -2.88 -11.03
C ILE A 46 4.73 -3.39 -10.53
N ARG A 47 5.44 -4.19 -11.33
CA ARG A 47 6.80 -4.64 -11.02
C ARG A 47 7.75 -3.45 -10.87
N ALA A 48 7.61 -2.43 -11.71
CA ALA A 48 8.39 -1.20 -11.62
C ALA A 48 8.23 -0.50 -10.25
N LEU A 49 7.06 -0.61 -9.60
CA LEU A 49 6.85 -0.05 -8.26
C LEU A 49 7.73 -0.74 -7.21
N HIS A 50 7.95 -2.05 -7.34
CA HIS A 50 8.90 -2.75 -6.49
C HIS A 50 10.32 -2.23 -6.72
N ASP A 51 10.73 -2.06 -7.97
CA ASP A 51 12.06 -1.53 -8.30
C ASP A 51 12.25 -0.11 -7.76
N ASP A 52 11.22 0.73 -7.83
CA ASP A 52 11.22 2.08 -7.24
C ASP A 52 11.35 2.06 -5.71
N ILE A 53 10.68 1.11 -5.04
CA ILE A 53 10.85 0.90 -3.59
C ILE A 53 12.30 0.53 -3.27
N ILE A 54 12.90 -0.38 -4.05
CA ILE A 54 14.30 -0.76 -3.86
C ILE A 54 15.23 0.43 -4.10
N ASN A 55 15.02 1.22 -5.15
CA ASN A 55 15.77 2.43 -5.44
C ASN A 55 15.71 3.43 -4.27
N TYR A 56 14.54 3.60 -3.67
CA TYR A 56 14.36 4.46 -2.52
C TYR A 56 15.13 3.94 -1.28
N LEU A 57 15.06 2.64 -1.03
CA LEU A 57 15.78 2.00 0.07
C LEU A 57 17.30 2.07 -0.10
N VAL A 58 17.80 1.95 -1.34
CA VAL A 58 19.21 2.16 -1.69
C VAL A 58 19.62 3.61 -1.41
N PHE A 59 18.80 4.59 -1.79
CA PHE A 59 19.05 5.99 -1.45
C PHE A 59 19.17 6.19 0.06
N VAL A 60 18.19 5.70 0.83
CA VAL A 60 18.21 5.82 2.31
C VAL A 60 19.43 5.13 2.90
N ARG A 61 19.79 3.94 2.40
CA ARG A 61 21.00 3.21 2.80
C ARG A 61 22.25 4.06 2.60
N ASP A 62 22.41 4.66 1.43
CA ASP A 62 23.59 5.46 1.11
C ASP A 62 23.70 6.68 2.01
N LYS A 63 22.57 7.33 2.31
CA LYS A 63 22.51 8.41 3.31
C LYS A 63 22.87 7.93 4.71
N ALA A 64 22.45 6.72 5.08
CA ALA A 64 22.81 6.12 6.36
C ALA A 64 24.32 5.86 6.46
N GLN A 65 24.92 5.31 5.39
CA GLN A 65 26.36 5.01 5.33
C GLN A 65 27.23 6.27 5.32
N ALA A 66 26.77 7.34 4.66
CA ALA A 66 27.44 8.64 4.65
C ALA A 66 27.29 9.42 5.98
N ASN A 67 26.60 8.87 6.98
CA ASN A 67 26.22 9.56 8.23
C ASN A 67 25.40 10.85 7.99
N GLU A 68 24.60 10.88 6.92
CA GLU A 68 23.75 12.03 6.54
C GLU A 68 22.31 11.91 7.10
N LEU A 69 21.99 10.84 7.84
CA LEU A 69 20.72 10.66 8.55
C LEU A 69 20.69 11.42 9.90
N THR A 70 20.76 12.75 9.82
CA THR A 70 20.41 13.64 10.94
C THR A 70 18.95 13.47 11.38
N GLU A 71 18.57 13.96 12.57
CA GLU A 71 17.17 13.90 13.02
C GLU A 71 16.19 14.54 12.01
N GLY A 72 16.58 15.68 11.41
CA GLY A 72 15.77 16.36 10.41
C GLY A 72 15.59 15.55 9.12
N SER A 73 16.66 14.92 8.61
CA SER A 73 16.59 14.10 7.40
C SER A 73 15.88 12.77 7.63
N VAL A 74 16.00 12.17 8.82
CA VAL A 74 15.18 11.02 9.23
C VAL A 74 13.70 11.39 9.24
N SER A 75 13.33 12.56 9.76
CA SER A 75 11.94 13.03 9.71
C SER A 75 11.44 13.28 8.28
N HIS A 76 12.32 13.62 7.34
CA HIS A 76 11.92 13.89 5.96
C HIS A 76 11.84 12.63 5.10
N TRP A 77 12.77 11.69 5.28
CA TRP A 77 12.91 10.50 4.43
C TRP A 77 12.30 9.24 5.03
N LEU A 78 12.23 9.09 6.36
CA LEU A 78 11.85 7.83 6.99
C LEU A 78 10.59 7.88 7.84
N LEU A 79 10.04 9.08 8.08
CA LEU A 79 8.79 9.25 8.81
C LEU A 79 7.62 9.30 7.81
N PHE A 80 6.80 8.25 7.82
CA PHE A 80 5.61 8.14 6.97
C PHE A 80 4.36 8.03 7.83
N LYS A 81 3.31 8.73 7.39
CA LYS A 81 1.98 8.65 8.02
C LYS A 81 1.20 7.52 7.35
N GLU A 82 0.35 6.86 8.10
CA GLU A 82 -0.65 5.93 7.58
C GLU A 82 -1.52 6.62 6.50
N VAL A 83 -1.83 5.89 5.42
CA VAL A 83 -2.64 6.40 4.30
C VAL A 83 -4.08 5.90 4.44
N LYS A 84 -4.77 6.42 5.46
CA LYS A 84 -6.16 6.11 5.81
C LYS A 84 -7.20 6.21 4.67
N GLN A 85 -6.91 6.89 3.56
CA GLN A 85 -7.84 7.03 2.44
C GLN A 85 -8.05 5.75 1.63
N ASN A 86 -7.23 4.71 1.83
CA ASN A 86 -7.42 3.40 1.19
C ASN A 86 -8.28 2.44 2.02
N TRP A 87 -8.62 2.78 3.27
CA TRP A 87 -9.45 1.96 4.18
C TRP A 87 -8.92 0.54 4.42
N LEU A 88 -7.60 0.38 4.41
CA LEU A 88 -6.88 -0.87 4.65
C LEU A 88 -6.26 -0.87 6.06
N GLY A 89 -6.10 -2.05 6.65
CA GLY A 89 -5.45 -2.25 7.94
C GLY A 89 -6.40 -2.60 9.07
N PHE A 90 -5.95 -2.42 10.32
CA PHE A 90 -6.74 -2.71 11.51
C PHE A 90 -7.17 -1.40 12.20
N SER A 91 -8.41 -0.95 12.02
CA SER A 91 -9.02 0.01 12.95
C SER A 91 -10.18 -0.62 13.73
N LYS A 92 -9.96 -0.79 15.04
CA LYS A 92 -11.03 -0.93 16.03
C LYS A 92 -11.14 0.41 16.76
N GLN A 93 -11.94 1.33 16.23
CA GLN A 93 -12.23 2.66 16.81
C GLN A 93 -11.01 3.59 17.01
N GLY A 94 -10.99 4.69 16.27
CA GLY A 94 -9.99 5.74 16.41
C GLY A 94 -8.91 5.62 15.34
N ASN A 95 -8.91 6.57 14.41
CA ASN A 95 -7.95 6.67 13.32
C ASN A 95 -6.59 7.16 13.85
N SER A 96 -5.87 6.26 14.48
CA SER A 96 -4.50 6.47 14.98
C SER A 96 -3.77 5.14 15.00
N GLY A 97 -3.71 4.45 13.85
CA GLY A 97 -2.68 3.45 13.64
C GLY A 97 -1.33 4.09 13.92
N THR A 98 -0.42 3.36 14.55
CA THR A 98 0.81 3.92 15.11
C THR A 98 1.75 4.54 14.07
N GLY A 99 1.43 4.41 12.77
CA GLY A 99 2.22 4.85 11.64
C GLY A 99 3.64 4.31 11.68
N LEU A 100 4.41 4.60 10.65
CA LEU A 100 5.86 4.43 10.73
C LEU A 100 6.43 5.53 11.61
N GLY A 101 6.32 5.33 12.93
CA GLY A 101 6.79 6.28 13.93
C GLY A 101 8.31 6.40 13.95
N LYS A 102 8.82 7.32 14.77
CA LYS A 102 10.26 7.58 14.94
C LYS A 102 11.07 6.31 15.23
N ASN A 103 10.49 5.33 15.93
CA ASN A 103 11.16 4.06 16.23
C ASN A 103 11.46 3.24 14.96
N PHE A 104 10.48 3.08 14.06
CA PHE A 104 10.70 2.39 12.79
C PHE A 104 11.80 3.07 11.98
N ALA A 105 11.75 4.40 11.87
CA ALA A 105 12.74 5.18 11.16
C ALA A 105 14.16 4.99 11.72
N GLN A 106 14.32 5.00 13.05
CA GLN A 106 15.60 4.77 13.73
C GLN A 106 16.10 3.33 13.59
N VAL A 107 15.21 2.32 13.67
CA VAL A 107 15.56 0.91 13.46
C VAL A 107 16.02 0.70 12.01
N LEU A 108 15.28 1.23 11.04
CA LEU A 108 15.62 1.12 9.62
C LEU A 108 16.98 1.78 9.31
N ALA A 109 17.19 3.00 9.81
CA ALA A 109 18.47 3.71 9.68
C ALA A 109 19.65 2.91 10.25
N ARG A 110 19.50 2.38 11.47
CA ARG A 110 20.52 1.53 12.11
C ARG A 110 20.78 0.25 11.31
N ASN A 111 19.73 -0.39 10.82
CA ASN A 111 19.85 -1.61 10.02
C ASN A 111 20.64 -1.35 8.72
N PHE A 112 20.44 -0.21 8.06
CA PHE A 112 21.25 0.18 6.90
C PHE A 112 22.73 0.46 7.23
N GLN A 113 23.02 0.98 8.41
CA GLN A 113 24.40 1.19 8.86
C GLN A 113 25.12 -0.08 9.27
N GLN A 114 24.40 -1.11 9.73
CA GLN A 114 25.00 -2.29 10.36
C GLN A 114 24.84 -3.55 9.50
N ILE A 115 23.61 -3.89 9.13
CA ILE A 115 23.25 -5.20 8.57
C ILE A 115 23.14 -5.14 7.04
N PHE A 116 22.62 -4.02 6.51
CA PHE A 116 22.29 -3.84 5.09
C PHE A 116 23.27 -2.94 4.34
N ARG A 117 24.55 -2.99 4.71
CA ARG A 117 25.57 -2.16 4.07
C ARG A 117 25.66 -2.37 2.56
N ASP A 118 25.37 -3.58 2.10
CA ASP A 118 25.44 -3.97 0.70
C ASP A 118 24.07 -4.16 0.04
N PHE A 119 22.97 -3.72 0.68
CA PHE A 119 21.61 -3.86 0.17
C PHE A 119 21.46 -3.25 -1.24
N GLY A 120 21.16 -4.03 -2.28
CA GLY A 120 21.11 -3.51 -3.66
C GLY A 120 22.47 -3.43 -4.39
N LYS A 121 23.58 -3.83 -3.76
CA LYS A 121 24.89 -4.07 -4.40
C LYS A 121 25.18 -5.57 -4.62
N GLU A 122 24.32 -6.45 -4.11
CA GLU A 122 24.45 -7.91 -4.25
C GLU A 122 24.19 -8.35 -5.71
N GLN A 123 25.09 -9.12 -6.30
CA GLN A 123 24.98 -9.59 -7.70
C GLN A 123 23.91 -10.69 -7.90
N LEU A 124 23.33 -11.25 -6.83
CA LEU A 124 22.70 -12.59 -6.90
C LEU A 124 21.52 -12.87 -5.95
N THR A 125 20.71 -11.90 -5.52
CA THR A 125 19.47 -12.23 -4.79
C THR A 125 18.21 -11.74 -5.48
N LYS A 126 17.65 -12.61 -6.34
CA LYS A 126 16.26 -12.53 -6.81
C LYS A 126 15.33 -12.67 -5.59
N GLY A 127 15.01 -11.58 -4.89
CA GLY A 127 13.94 -11.52 -3.88
C GLY A 127 14.33 -11.19 -2.42
N SER A 128 15.61 -11.23 -2.03
CA SER A 128 15.96 -11.27 -0.58
C SER A 128 15.86 -9.96 0.21
N HIS A 129 15.67 -8.82 -0.46
CA HIS A 129 15.96 -7.51 0.14
C HIS A 129 14.84 -6.99 1.04
N LEU A 130 13.60 -6.94 0.54
CA LEU A 130 12.44 -6.54 1.33
C LEU A 130 12.06 -7.60 2.39
N GLU A 131 12.33 -8.88 2.12
CA GLU A 131 12.12 -9.98 3.08
C GLU A 131 12.98 -9.80 4.33
N LYS A 132 14.27 -9.52 4.14
CA LYS A 132 15.19 -9.25 5.24
C LYS A 132 14.76 -7.99 6.02
N LEU A 133 14.22 -6.96 5.35
CA LEU A 133 13.69 -5.77 6.03
C LEU A 133 12.46 -6.09 6.89
N GLY A 134 11.57 -6.95 6.41
CA GLY A 134 10.44 -7.47 7.19
C GLY A 134 10.87 -8.29 8.40
N LEU A 135 11.92 -9.12 8.26
CA LEU A 135 12.44 -10.03 9.30
C LEU A 135 13.23 -9.32 10.42
N LEU A 136 14.04 -8.31 10.11
CA LEU A 136 14.94 -7.64 11.08
C LEU A 136 14.25 -6.61 11.98
N SER A 137 12.95 -6.54 11.85
CA SER A 137 12.17 -5.45 12.36
C SER A 137 11.68 -5.70 13.80
N GLY A 138 11.99 -6.88 14.37
CA GLY A 138 11.97 -7.13 15.83
C GLY A 138 10.71 -6.68 16.57
N GLY A 139 9.55 -6.66 15.89
CA GLY A 139 8.31 -6.06 16.40
C GLY A 139 7.64 -5.03 15.50
N VAL A 140 8.19 -4.70 14.33
CA VAL A 140 7.47 -3.94 13.29
C VAL A 140 6.54 -4.92 12.57
N GLY A 141 5.24 -4.75 12.78
CA GLY A 141 4.22 -5.61 12.20
C GLY A 141 4.09 -5.47 10.68
N ARG A 142 3.34 -6.39 10.08
CA ARG A 142 2.88 -6.35 8.68
C ARG A 142 2.22 -5.01 8.29
N ASP A 143 1.52 -4.41 9.24
CA ASP A 143 0.89 -3.10 9.14
C ASP A 143 1.88 -2.01 8.73
N HIS A 144 3.04 -1.96 9.40
CA HIS A 144 4.10 -1.01 9.08
C HIS A 144 4.72 -1.26 7.69
N LEU A 145 4.96 -2.51 7.29
CA LEU A 145 5.47 -2.80 5.94
C LEU A 145 4.45 -2.36 4.88
N SER A 146 3.17 -2.66 5.10
CA SER A 146 2.07 -2.22 4.24
C SER A 146 1.98 -0.70 4.15
N ASP A 147 2.04 0.00 5.28
CA ASP A 147 2.07 1.47 5.33
C ASP A 147 3.26 2.04 4.57
N PHE A 148 4.43 1.43 4.74
CA PHE A 148 5.66 1.84 4.06
C PHE A 148 5.50 1.69 2.55
N THR A 149 5.10 0.50 2.11
CA THR A 149 4.84 0.21 0.69
C THR A 149 3.78 1.16 0.15
N THR A 150 2.66 1.35 0.86
CA THR A 150 1.57 2.27 0.46
C THR A 150 2.08 3.70 0.26
N ASN A 151 2.92 4.20 1.17
CA ASN A 151 3.49 5.54 1.03
C ASN A 151 4.43 5.66 -0.17
N LEU A 152 5.27 4.66 -0.42
CA LEU A 152 6.22 4.69 -1.54
C LEU A 152 5.51 4.57 -2.89
N ILE A 153 4.40 3.83 -2.98
CA ILE A 153 3.62 3.70 -4.22
C ILE A 153 2.43 4.68 -4.29
N LYS A 154 2.33 5.63 -3.37
CA LYS A 154 1.17 6.52 -3.22
C LYS A 154 0.83 7.25 -4.51
N GLY A 155 1.84 7.74 -5.24
CA GLY A 155 1.64 8.39 -6.53
C GLY A 155 0.96 7.49 -7.57
N TYR A 156 1.31 6.20 -7.60
CA TYR A 156 0.65 5.22 -8.46
C TYR A 156 -0.81 4.99 -8.07
N LEU A 157 -1.09 4.80 -6.77
CA LEU A 157 -2.46 4.59 -6.28
C LEU A 157 -3.37 5.78 -6.56
N LEU A 158 -2.84 7.01 -6.44
CA LEU A 158 -3.57 8.23 -6.77
C LEU A 158 -3.89 8.33 -8.27
N LYS A 159 -2.93 8.01 -9.15
CA LYS A 159 -3.15 7.97 -10.61
C LYS A 159 -4.16 6.90 -11.00
N TYR A 160 -4.00 5.69 -10.46
CA TYR A 160 -4.95 4.57 -10.65
C TYR A 160 -6.37 4.98 -10.24
N THR A 161 -6.50 5.63 -9.08
CA THR A 161 -7.80 6.12 -8.60
C THR A 161 -8.36 7.24 -9.47
N GLU A 162 -7.53 8.20 -9.90
CA GLU A 162 -7.94 9.30 -10.76
C GLU A 162 -8.42 8.80 -12.13
N GLU A 163 -7.72 7.83 -12.73
CA GLU A 163 -8.12 7.21 -14.00
C GLU A 163 -9.49 6.53 -13.89
N PHE A 164 -9.73 5.79 -12.79
CA PHE A 164 -11.04 5.24 -12.52
C PHE A 164 -12.10 6.34 -12.36
N ALA A 165 -11.81 7.36 -11.55
CA ALA A 165 -12.73 8.44 -11.25
C ALA A 165 -13.17 9.20 -12.50
N LYS A 166 -12.21 9.58 -13.36
CA LYS A 166 -12.46 10.27 -14.63
C LYS A 166 -13.33 9.46 -15.59
N LYS A 167 -13.24 8.13 -15.53
CA LYS A 167 -13.94 7.24 -16.46
C LYS A 167 -15.34 6.85 -15.98
N TYR A 168 -15.52 6.67 -14.68
CA TYR A 168 -16.73 6.02 -14.13
C TYR A 168 -17.54 6.89 -13.17
N LEU A 169 -17.01 8.02 -12.69
CA LEU A 169 -17.70 8.88 -11.73
C LEU A 169 -18.22 10.16 -12.35
N LYS A 170 -19.28 10.70 -11.75
CA LYS A 170 -19.83 12.02 -12.09
C LYS A 170 -18.92 13.10 -11.51
N GLU A 171 -18.85 14.26 -12.17
CA GLU A 171 -18.04 15.40 -11.71
C GLU A 171 -18.34 15.78 -10.24
N ALA A 172 -19.63 15.78 -9.87
CA ALA A 172 -20.10 16.08 -8.50
C ALA A 172 -19.59 15.09 -7.43
N GLN A 173 -19.12 13.90 -7.82
CA GLN A 173 -18.58 12.87 -6.94
C GLN A 173 -17.05 12.97 -6.77
N THR A 174 -16.41 13.90 -7.48
CA THR A 174 -14.96 14.06 -7.49
C THR A 174 -14.55 15.46 -7.06
N ARG A 175 -13.32 15.59 -6.55
CA ARG A 175 -12.71 16.90 -6.25
C ARG A 175 -11.26 16.91 -6.66
N ARG A 176 -10.76 18.11 -7.00
CA ARG A 176 -9.34 18.35 -7.22
C ARG A 176 -8.65 18.51 -5.87
N ILE A 177 -7.80 17.55 -5.51
CA ILE A 177 -7.14 17.49 -4.20
C ILE A 177 -5.64 17.67 -4.37
N HIS A 178 -5.05 18.54 -3.55
CA HIS A 178 -3.60 18.61 -3.36
C HIS A 178 -3.16 17.51 -2.40
N VAL A 179 -2.20 16.69 -2.83
CA VAL A 179 -1.69 15.57 -2.04
C VAL A 179 -0.18 15.69 -1.91
N GLU A 180 0.31 15.68 -0.67
CA GLU A 180 1.73 15.69 -0.36
C GLU A 180 2.37 14.31 -0.53
N ARG A 181 3.69 14.31 -0.78
CA ARG A 181 4.58 13.13 -0.83
C ARG A 181 4.08 12.07 -1.81
N VAL A 182 3.94 12.46 -3.07
CA VAL A 182 3.42 11.57 -4.14
C VAL A 182 4.51 11.06 -5.07
N ASP A 183 5.66 11.75 -5.11
CA ASP A 183 6.83 11.40 -5.91
C ASP A 183 8.10 11.85 -5.18
N PHE A 184 9.19 11.09 -5.31
CA PHE A 184 10.47 11.45 -4.69
C PHE A 184 11.47 11.88 -5.75
N ASN A 185 11.87 13.15 -5.70
CA ASN A 185 12.84 13.69 -6.64
C ASN A 185 14.27 13.47 -6.11
N TYR A 186 15.02 12.60 -6.78
CA TYR A 186 16.38 12.21 -6.37
C TYR A 186 17.44 13.30 -6.56
N GLU A 187 17.24 14.24 -7.50
CA GLU A 187 18.16 15.37 -7.72
C GLU A 187 18.13 16.35 -6.53
N THR A 188 16.93 16.70 -6.10
CA THR A 188 16.67 17.62 -4.99
C THR A 188 16.56 16.93 -3.63
N GLN A 189 16.48 15.59 -3.63
CA GLN A 189 16.31 14.71 -2.46
C GLN A 189 15.06 15.04 -1.62
N ARG A 190 13.99 15.45 -2.31
CA ARG A 190 12.76 15.94 -1.69
C ARG A 190 11.53 15.22 -2.23
N TRP A 191 10.58 15.00 -1.33
CA TRP A 191 9.23 14.59 -1.69
C TRP A 191 8.47 15.73 -2.36
N GLN A 192 7.85 15.44 -3.49
CA GLN A 192 7.02 16.35 -4.27
C GLN A 192 5.54 16.11 -3.99
N SER A 193 4.74 17.16 -4.12
CA SER A 193 3.28 17.10 -4.05
C SER A 193 2.65 17.10 -5.45
N GLY A 194 1.43 16.58 -5.56
CA GLY A 194 0.67 16.58 -6.81
C GLY A 194 -0.78 17.01 -6.62
N HIS A 195 -1.50 17.19 -7.73
CA HIS A 195 -2.94 17.42 -7.74
C HIS A 195 -3.62 16.30 -8.51
N PHE A 196 -4.73 15.79 -7.96
CA PHE A 196 -5.48 14.67 -8.53
C PHE A 196 -6.98 14.92 -8.45
N MET A 197 -7.74 14.46 -9.44
CA MET A 197 -9.19 14.38 -9.41
C MET A 197 -9.62 13.06 -8.75
N LEU A 198 -10.00 13.12 -7.47
CA LEU A 198 -10.25 11.93 -6.66
C LEU A 198 -11.72 11.82 -6.24
N PRO A 199 -12.25 10.60 -6.02
CA PRO A 199 -13.55 10.40 -5.42
C PRO A 199 -13.60 11.05 -4.03
N TRP A 200 -14.68 11.78 -3.74
CA TRP A 200 -14.84 12.53 -2.50
C TRP A 200 -15.98 11.97 -1.65
N HIS A 201 -15.69 11.60 -0.40
CA HIS A 201 -16.67 11.03 0.53
C HIS A 201 -16.36 11.43 1.98
N ALA A 202 -17.39 11.76 2.76
CA ALA A 202 -17.28 12.04 4.20
C ALA A 202 -16.17 13.04 4.59
N SER A 203 -15.99 14.11 3.78
CA SER A 203 -14.99 15.18 3.98
C SER A 203 -13.53 14.78 3.73
N ASP A 204 -13.28 13.63 3.12
CA ASP A 204 -11.95 13.24 2.64
C ASP A 204 -12.02 12.65 1.22
N TYR A 205 -10.87 12.47 0.60
CA TYR A 205 -10.77 11.73 -0.65
C TYR A 205 -10.62 10.22 -0.38
N VAL A 206 -10.91 9.43 -1.39
CA VAL A 206 -10.83 7.97 -1.34
C VAL A 206 -9.78 7.48 -2.33
N ILE A 207 -8.98 6.48 -1.95
CA ILE A 207 -8.00 5.81 -2.81
C ILE A 207 -8.49 4.38 -3.09
N LEU A 208 -8.48 4.00 -4.36
CA LEU A 208 -8.66 2.62 -4.80
C LEU A 208 -7.32 1.89 -4.88
N THR A 209 -7.34 0.60 -4.58
CA THR A 209 -6.15 -0.26 -4.60
C THR A 209 -6.38 -1.46 -5.52
N PRO A 210 -5.41 -1.82 -6.40
CA PRO A 210 -5.50 -3.03 -7.20
C PRO A 210 -5.61 -4.28 -6.33
N CYS A 211 -6.53 -5.18 -6.65
CA CYS A 211 -6.70 -6.44 -5.91
C CYS A 211 -5.45 -7.32 -5.94
N GLU A 212 -4.65 -7.25 -7.01
CA GLU A 212 -3.49 -8.12 -7.21
C GLU A 212 -2.33 -7.85 -6.23
N ILE A 213 -2.32 -6.69 -5.55
CA ILE A 213 -1.27 -6.29 -4.61
C ILE A 213 -1.73 -6.41 -3.14
N LEU A 214 -2.94 -6.94 -2.92
CA LEU A 214 -3.54 -7.09 -1.59
C LEU A 214 -3.39 -8.51 -1.06
N THR A 215 -3.09 -8.64 0.24
CA THR A 215 -3.10 -9.93 0.94
C THR A 215 -3.82 -9.87 2.29
N ARG A 216 -4.11 -11.03 2.88
CA ARG A 216 -4.74 -11.22 4.21
C ARG A 216 -3.75 -11.75 5.24
N ASP A 217 -4.11 -11.62 6.51
CA ASP A 217 -3.21 -11.89 7.65
C ASP A 217 -2.87 -13.36 7.87
N ASP A 218 -3.81 -14.24 7.55
CA ASP A 218 -3.69 -15.69 7.68
C ASP A 218 -2.85 -16.36 6.58
N ALA A 219 -2.38 -15.61 5.58
CA ALA A 219 -1.67 -16.15 4.41
C ALA A 219 -0.14 -15.95 4.44
N TRP A 220 0.39 -15.19 5.41
CA TRP A 220 1.80 -14.75 5.41
C TRP A 220 2.80 -15.85 5.84
N ILE A 221 2.42 -16.75 6.75
CA ILE A 221 3.33 -17.78 7.29
C ILE A 221 3.19 -19.10 6.52
N ASN A 222 3.49 -19.09 5.22
CA ASN A 222 3.70 -20.31 4.46
C ASN A 222 4.83 -20.15 3.43
N GLN A 223 5.99 -19.67 3.90
CA GLN A 223 7.24 -19.63 3.14
C GLN A 223 7.85 -21.04 2.86
N GLY A 224 7.14 -22.13 3.19
CA GLY A 224 7.55 -23.50 2.87
C GLY A 224 7.08 -24.03 1.51
N GLU A 225 6.06 -23.43 0.88
CA GLU A 225 5.51 -23.95 -0.39
C GLU A 225 5.25 -22.84 -1.41
N SER A 226 6.34 -22.36 -2.05
CA SER A 226 6.34 -21.37 -3.14
C SER A 226 5.57 -21.78 -4.41
N HIS A 227 4.86 -22.91 -4.42
CA HIS A 227 4.12 -23.41 -5.60
C HIS A 227 2.59 -23.40 -5.44
N ARG A 228 2.03 -22.99 -4.28
CA ARG A 228 0.58 -23.09 -4.01
C ARG A 228 -0.17 -21.79 -3.78
N VAL A 229 0.45 -20.62 -4.01
CA VAL A 229 -0.23 -19.31 -3.90
C VAL A 229 -1.32 -19.11 -4.97
N PHE A 230 -1.28 -19.87 -6.07
CA PHE A 230 -2.26 -19.79 -7.16
C PHE A 230 -3.67 -20.35 -6.85
N ARG A 231 -3.93 -20.93 -5.67
CA ARG A 231 -5.25 -21.48 -5.31
C ARG A 231 -6.07 -20.64 -4.32
N ARG A 232 -5.55 -19.57 -3.72
CA ARG A 232 -6.25 -18.83 -2.65
C ARG A 232 -7.01 -17.58 -3.11
N LEU A 233 -6.89 -17.20 -4.38
CA LEU A 233 -7.62 -16.05 -4.97
C LEU A 233 -9.09 -16.35 -5.34
N ARG A 234 -9.53 -17.62 -5.26
CA ARG A 234 -10.96 -17.96 -5.37
C ARG A 234 -11.76 -17.48 -4.16
N PHE A 235 -11.12 -17.39 -2.99
CA PHE A 235 -11.77 -17.01 -1.74
C PHE A 235 -12.15 -15.53 -1.66
N LEU A 236 -11.40 -14.59 -2.28
CA LEU A 236 -11.80 -13.18 -2.30
C LEU A 236 -12.99 -12.94 -3.25
N ARG A 237 -13.12 -13.73 -4.33
CA ARG A 237 -14.29 -13.73 -5.21
C ARG A 237 -15.52 -14.35 -4.54
N GLU A 238 -15.35 -15.49 -3.88
CA GLU A 238 -16.44 -16.20 -3.19
C GLU A 238 -16.94 -15.45 -1.93
N TRP A 239 -16.05 -14.75 -1.20
CA TRP A 239 -16.44 -13.95 -0.02
C TRP A 239 -17.32 -12.74 -0.36
N SER A 240 -17.13 -12.12 -1.54
CA SER A 240 -18.04 -11.05 -2.02
C SER A 240 -19.46 -11.56 -2.21
N HIS A 241 -19.61 -12.81 -2.66
CA HIS A 241 -20.91 -13.47 -2.85
C HIS A 241 -21.48 -14.08 -1.55
N GLU A 242 -20.66 -14.54 -0.61
CA GLU A 242 -21.13 -15.07 0.68
C GLU A 242 -21.65 -13.98 1.62
N GLN A 243 -21.06 -12.77 1.59
CA GLN A 243 -21.58 -11.60 2.32
C GLN A 243 -22.92 -11.11 1.73
N GLU A 244 -23.14 -11.26 0.43
CA GLU A 244 -24.45 -11.00 -0.22
C GLU A 244 -25.54 -11.96 0.30
N GLN A 245 -25.22 -13.23 0.57
CA GLN A 245 -26.19 -14.26 0.98
C GLN A 245 -26.48 -14.29 2.49
N GLN A 246 -25.56 -13.85 3.35
CA GLN A 246 -25.82 -13.76 4.79
C GLN A 246 -26.62 -12.51 5.20
N VAL A 247 -26.66 -11.46 4.36
CA VAL A 247 -27.37 -10.20 4.66
C VAL A 247 -28.80 -10.19 4.12
N PHE A 248 -29.10 -10.97 3.07
CA PHE A 248 -30.45 -11.16 2.55
C PHE A 248 -30.86 -12.64 2.60
N PRO A 249 -31.41 -13.14 3.73
CA PRO A 249 -32.12 -14.40 3.68
C PRO A 249 -33.30 -14.22 2.72
N ARG A 250 -33.33 -15.00 1.64
CA ARG A 250 -34.53 -15.07 0.78
C ARG A 250 -35.69 -15.49 1.67
N SER A 251 -36.64 -14.58 1.84
CA SER A 251 -37.92 -14.89 2.45
C SER A 251 -38.68 -15.81 1.49
N SER A 252 -38.75 -17.08 1.86
CA SER A 252 -39.76 -18.03 1.41
C SER A 252 -40.05 -18.98 2.55
#